data_AF-A0A645IEW6-F1
#
_entry.id   AF-A0A645IEW6-F1
#
_cell.length_a   1.000
_cell.length_b   1.000
_cell.length_c   1.000
_cell.angle_alpha   90.00
_cell.angle_beta   90.00
_cell.angle_gamma   90.00
#
_symmetry.space_group_name_H-M   'P 1'
#
loop_
_entity.id
_entity.type
_entity.pdbx_description
1 polymer ?
#
loop_
_entity_poly.entity_id
_entity_poly.type
_entity_poly.pdbx_seq_one_letter_code
_entity_poly.pdbx_strand_id
1 'polypeptide(L)'
;MLSQIPGLTNVYNVVYSLLVLTVSVFCLTSLDTATRLARYMFQEFWLAPGETRADVSGFKKTITNPYIATLITVVLGISLGLTGYANIWALFGAANQLLAALGLLAITAWLGNIGKNNKMLFFPMVFMLVATVASLALTIKSNVLAIVAGGEGLGWCYIRTILGVLLIALAVVLMIEGISTIKKQFNKVKQTH
;
A
#
# COMPACT_ATOMS: atom_id res chain seq x y z
N MET A 1 4.50 -36.63 -3.60
CA MET A 1 4.58 -37.03 -5.03
C MET A 1 5.92 -37.68 -5.35
N LEU A 2 7.08 -37.06 -5.06
CA LEU A 2 8.40 -37.71 -5.26
C LEU A 2 8.71 -38.85 -4.27
N SER A 3 8.13 -38.82 -3.06
CA SER A 3 8.29 -39.87 -2.04
C SER A 3 7.52 -41.18 -2.33
N GLN A 4 6.68 -41.21 -3.37
CA GLN A 4 5.87 -42.38 -3.73
C GLN A 4 6.51 -43.22 -4.86
N ILE A 5 7.65 -42.78 -5.41
CA ILE A 5 8.36 -43.47 -6.48
C ILE A 5 9.47 -44.33 -5.87
N PRO A 6 9.43 -45.68 -5.99
CA PRO A 6 10.44 -46.56 -5.43
C PRO A 6 11.82 -46.27 -6.04
N GLY A 7 12.86 -46.09 -5.21
CA GLY A 7 14.25 -45.85 -5.64
C GLY A 7 14.71 -44.38 -5.67
N LEU A 8 13.81 -43.41 -5.50
CA LEU A 8 14.12 -41.96 -5.52
C LEU A 8 14.18 -41.29 -4.13
N THR A 9 14.22 -42.06 -3.03
CA THR A 9 14.23 -41.52 -1.66
C THR A 9 15.40 -40.56 -1.40
N ASN A 10 16.58 -40.82 -1.97
CA ASN A 10 17.73 -39.90 -1.88
C ASN A 10 17.53 -38.62 -2.70
N VAL A 11 16.86 -38.71 -3.86
CA VAL A 11 16.51 -37.54 -4.69
C VAL A 11 15.45 -36.67 -4.03
N TYR A 12 14.50 -37.27 -3.29
CA TYR A 12 13.51 -36.54 -2.51
C TYR A 12 14.14 -35.59 -1.49
N ASN A 13 15.14 -36.05 -0.72
CA ASN A 13 15.84 -35.22 0.27
C ASN A 13 16.64 -34.08 -0.38
N VAL A 14 17.28 -34.34 -1.53
CA VAL A 14 18.01 -33.32 -2.29
C VAL A 14 17.06 -32.26 -2.84
N VAL A 15 15.96 -32.67 -3.48
CA VAL A 15 14.94 -31.75 -4.02
C VAL A 15 14.25 -30.96 -2.91
N TYR A 16 13.94 -31.59 -1.78
CA TYR A 16 13.39 -30.91 -0.62
C TYR A 16 14.34 -29.83 -0.08
N SER A 17 15.62 -30.17 0.07
CA SER A 17 16.65 -29.22 0.53
C SER A 17 16.84 -28.06 -0.44
N LEU A 18 16.87 -28.34 -1.76
CA LEU A 18 16.97 -27.30 -2.78
C LEU A 18 15.73 -26.40 -2.81
N LEU A 19 14.53 -26.95 -2.63
CA LEU A 19 13.29 -26.19 -2.58
C LEU A 19 13.25 -25.29 -1.35
N VAL A 20 13.57 -25.82 -0.17
CA VAL A 20 13.63 -25.03 1.08
C VAL A 20 14.67 -23.92 0.98
N LEU A 21 15.85 -24.21 0.42
CA LEU A 21 16.91 -23.22 0.23
C LEU A 21 16.49 -22.14 -0.77
N THR A 22 15.87 -22.53 -1.89
CA THR A 22 15.35 -21.58 -2.90
C THR A 22 14.28 -20.67 -2.31
N VAL A 23 13.30 -21.22 -1.58
CA VAL A 23 12.24 -20.43 -0.92
C VAL A 23 12.83 -19.50 0.13
N SER A 24 13.78 -19.98 0.93
CA SER A 24 14.43 -19.17 1.97
C SER A 24 15.22 -18.00 1.37
N VAL A 25 15.99 -18.23 0.31
CA VAL A 25 16.75 -17.18 -0.39
C VAL A 25 15.81 -16.19 -1.08
N PHE A 26 14.71 -16.68 -1.67
CA PHE A 26 13.69 -15.82 -2.25
C PHE A 26 13.04 -14.91 -1.18
N CYS A 27 12.68 -15.47 -0.03
CA CYS A 27 12.14 -14.72 1.11
C CYS A 27 13.16 -13.71 1.64
N LEU A 28 14.44 -14.08 1.78
CA LEU A 28 15.51 -13.17 2.22
C LEU A 28 15.72 -12.01 1.24
N THR A 29 15.71 -12.27 -0.07
CA THR A 29 15.83 -11.24 -1.10
C THR A 29 14.63 -10.28 -1.09
N SER A 30 13.43 -10.85 -0.95
CA SER A 30 12.19 -10.06 -0.84
C SER A 30 12.14 -9.23 0.44
N LEU A 31 12.65 -9.76 1.56
CA LEU A 31 12.74 -9.05 2.82
C LEU A 31 13.78 -7.92 2.75
N ASP A 32 14.96 -8.16 2.18
CA ASP A 32 15.98 -7.12 1.99
C ASP A 32 15.43 -5.97 1.14
N THR A 33 14.81 -6.30 0.00
CA THR A 33 14.20 -5.28 -0.87
C THR A 33 13.06 -4.54 -0.18
N ALA A 34 12.19 -5.24 0.57
CA ALA A 34 11.10 -4.64 1.32
C ALA A 34 11.58 -3.70 2.44
N THR A 35 12.58 -4.11 3.23
CA THR A 35 13.13 -3.28 4.32
C THR A 35 13.82 -2.03 3.78
N ARG A 36 14.51 -2.15 2.64
CA ARG A 36 15.10 -1.00 1.95
C ARG A 36 14.04 -0.02 1.46
N LEU A 37 12.97 -0.51 0.81
CA LEU A 37 11.86 0.32 0.34
C LEU A 37 11.10 0.97 1.49
N ALA A 38 10.80 0.22 2.55
CA ALA A 38 10.13 0.73 3.74
C ALA A 38 10.92 1.89 4.37
N ARG A 39 12.25 1.77 4.44
CA ARG A 39 13.11 2.88 4.89
C ARG A 39 12.97 4.10 3.99
N TYR A 40 12.99 3.95 2.66
CA TYR A 40 12.86 5.10 1.77
C TYR A 40 11.49 5.78 1.90
N MET A 41 10.40 5.00 1.92
CA MET A 41 9.06 5.53 2.12
C MET A 41 8.92 6.27 3.46
N PHE A 42 9.50 5.72 4.53
CA PHE A 42 9.46 6.35 5.85
C PHE A 42 10.26 7.66 5.90
N GLN A 43 11.41 7.69 5.23
CA GLN A 43 12.22 8.91 5.11
C GLN A 43 11.51 9.97 4.27
N GLU A 44 10.89 9.59 3.16
CA GLU A 44 10.10 10.49 2.31
C GLU A 44 8.86 11.02 3.03
N PHE A 45 8.22 10.25 3.92
CA PHE A 45 7.09 10.76 4.71
C PHE A 45 7.50 11.87 5.68
N TRP A 46 8.73 11.83 6.22
CA TRP A 46 9.23 12.81 7.20
C TRP A 46 9.98 14.00 6.59
N LEU A 47 10.37 13.93 5.31
CA LEU A 47 11.04 14.99 4.55
C LEU A 47 10.04 15.73 3.67
N ALA A 48 10.16 17.05 3.53
CA ALA A 48 9.34 17.79 2.57
C ALA A 48 9.81 17.51 1.12
N PRO A 49 8.93 17.65 0.10
CA PRO A 49 9.31 17.45 -1.30
C PRO A 49 10.47 18.38 -1.69
N GLY A 50 11.64 17.80 -1.97
CA GLY A 50 12.85 18.53 -2.36
C GLY A 50 13.84 18.84 -1.23
N GLU A 51 13.54 18.52 0.04
CA GLU A 51 14.52 18.63 1.12
C GLU A 51 15.45 17.40 1.14
N THR A 52 16.76 17.65 1.13
CA THR A 52 17.74 16.59 1.34
C THR A 52 18.03 16.45 2.84
N ARG A 53 18.44 15.27 3.31
CA ARG A 53 18.81 15.03 4.73
C ARG A 53 19.85 16.03 5.29
N ALA A 54 20.57 16.73 4.41
CA ALA A 54 21.55 17.76 4.75
C ALA A 54 20.89 19.08 5.20
N ASP A 55 19.67 19.36 4.77
CA ASP A 55 18.97 20.65 4.99
C ASP A 55 18.06 20.66 6.22
N VAL A 56 17.74 19.48 6.78
CA VAL A 56 16.86 19.32 7.95
C VAL A 56 17.65 19.24 9.26
N SER A 57 17.35 20.15 10.20
CA SER A 57 17.92 20.16 11.55
C SER A 57 16.94 19.59 12.60
N GLY A 58 17.49 19.05 13.70
CA GLY A 58 16.71 18.58 14.86
C GLY A 58 16.13 17.17 14.76
N PHE A 59 14.92 16.97 15.33
CA PHE A 59 14.24 15.67 15.48
C PHE A 59 14.04 14.91 14.15
N LYS A 60 13.84 15.65 13.04
CA LYS A 60 13.74 15.08 11.69
C LYS A 60 15.04 14.40 11.25
N LYS A 61 16.22 14.90 11.64
CA LYS A 61 17.51 14.26 11.29
C LYS A 61 17.71 12.93 12.01
N THR A 62 17.22 12.82 13.24
CA THR A 62 17.27 11.60 14.05
C THR A 62 16.29 10.54 13.53
N ILE A 63 15.05 10.92 13.19
CA ILE A 63 14.06 9.99 12.63
C ILE A 63 14.41 9.54 11.21
N THR A 64 15.02 10.41 10.39
CA THR A 64 15.44 10.07 9.02
C THR A 64 16.78 9.31 8.98
N ASN A 65 17.47 9.15 10.13
CA ASN A 65 18.70 8.35 10.17
C ASN A 65 18.41 6.92 9.69
N PRO A 66 19.13 6.40 8.69
CA PRO A 66 18.86 5.09 8.09
C PRO A 66 18.83 3.95 9.10
N TYR A 67 19.61 4.00 10.18
CA TYR A 67 19.59 2.96 11.21
C TYR A 67 18.32 3.02 12.07
N ILE A 68 17.89 4.22 12.45
CA ILE A 68 16.70 4.44 13.28
C ILE A 68 15.42 4.20 12.45
N ALA A 69 15.38 4.70 11.22
CA ALA A 69 14.29 4.48 10.28
C ALA A 69 14.11 2.98 9.97
N THR A 70 15.20 2.24 9.73
CA THR A 70 15.13 0.79 9.53
C THR A 70 14.66 0.07 10.79
N LEU A 71 15.18 0.42 11.97
CA LEU A 71 14.76 -0.20 13.22
C LEU A 71 13.25 -0.01 13.47
N ILE A 72 12.77 1.22 13.33
CA ILE A 72 11.35 1.56 13.53
C ILE A 72 10.47 0.81 12.52
N THR A 73 10.81 0.87 11.23
CA THR A 73 9.98 0.24 10.18
C THR A 73 9.96 -1.28 10.28
N VAL A 74 11.10 -1.92 10.62
CA VAL A 74 11.19 -3.38 10.81
C VAL A 74 10.44 -3.82 12.06
N VAL A 75 10.63 -3.15 13.20
CA VAL A 75 9.95 -3.52 14.46
C VAL A 75 8.44 -3.36 14.32
N LEU A 76 7.97 -2.25 13.73
CA LEU A 76 6.55 -2.05 13.46
C LEU A 76 6.03 -3.11 12.48
N GLY A 77 6.75 -3.39 11.39
CA GLY A 77 6.37 -4.40 10.41
C GLY A 77 6.23 -5.81 11.00
N ILE A 78 7.20 -6.24 11.82
CA ILE A 78 7.16 -7.53 12.51
C ILE A 78 6.01 -7.57 13.52
N SER A 79 5.84 -6.51 14.32
CA SER A 79 4.76 -6.46 15.31
C SER A 79 3.39 -6.56 14.67
N LEU A 80 3.15 -5.85 13.55
CA LEU A 80 1.88 -5.87 12.84
C LEU A 80 1.67 -7.23 12.14
N GLY A 81 2.74 -7.79 11.55
CA GLY A 81 2.68 -9.07 10.84
C GLY A 81 2.35 -10.26 11.73
N LEU A 82 2.98 -10.35 12.92
CA LEU A 82 2.77 -11.46 13.85
C LEU A 82 1.40 -11.42 14.53
N THR A 83 0.83 -10.24 14.77
CA THR A 83 -0.41 -10.10 15.54
C THR A 83 -1.68 -9.99 14.70
N GLY A 84 -1.59 -9.91 13.36
CA GLY A 84 -2.74 -9.44 12.60
C GLY A 84 -2.79 -9.71 11.10
N TYR A 85 -2.02 -10.66 10.58
CA TYR A 85 -1.91 -11.00 9.15
C TYR A 85 -3.24 -10.96 8.36
N ALA A 86 -4.28 -11.66 8.84
CA ALA A 86 -5.57 -11.77 8.14
C ALA A 86 -6.27 -10.42 7.94
N ASN A 87 -6.08 -9.48 8.88
CA ASN A 87 -6.70 -8.16 8.81
C ASN A 87 -5.85 -7.16 8.01
N ILE A 88 -4.52 -7.30 8.02
CA ILE A 88 -3.62 -6.52 7.16
C ILE A 88 -3.89 -6.82 5.70
N TRP A 89 -4.18 -8.08 5.37
CA TRP A 89 -4.42 -8.52 4.01
C TRP A 89 -5.54 -7.74 3.31
N ALA A 90 -6.68 -7.58 4.00
CA ALA A 90 -7.81 -6.81 3.47
C ALA A 90 -7.46 -5.32 3.29
N LEU A 91 -6.71 -4.75 4.23
CA LEU A 91 -6.28 -3.35 4.16
C LEU A 91 -5.26 -3.12 3.03
N PHE A 92 -4.35 -4.06 2.82
CA PHE A 92 -3.39 -4.05 1.72
C PHE A 92 -4.11 -4.08 0.36
N GLY A 93 -5.15 -4.91 0.23
CA GLY A 93 -6.01 -4.92 -0.95
C GLY A 93 -6.63 -3.55 -1.25
N ALA A 94 -7.17 -2.88 -0.23
CA ALA A 94 -7.74 -1.53 -0.38
C ALA A 94 -6.67 -0.48 -0.77
N ALA A 95 -5.49 -0.51 -0.14
CA ALA A 95 -4.39 0.39 -0.48
C ALA A 95 -3.93 0.23 -1.94
N ASN A 96 -3.86 -1.00 -2.44
CA ASN A 96 -3.51 -1.27 -3.83
C ASN A 96 -4.54 -0.74 -4.82
N GLN A 97 -5.82 -0.77 -4.46
CA GLN A 97 -6.87 -0.16 -5.29
C GLN A 97 -6.74 1.37 -5.34
N LEU A 98 -6.35 2.02 -4.23
CA LEU A 98 -6.05 3.46 -4.23
C LEU A 98 -4.83 3.80 -5.10
N LEU A 99 -3.77 2.98 -5.05
CA LEU A 99 -2.60 3.16 -5.92
C LEU A 99 -2.97 2.98 -7.41
N ALA A 100 -3.82 1.99 -7.73
CA ALA A 100 -4.34 1.81 -9.08
C ALA A 100 -5.20 3.02 -9.54
N ALA A 101 -6.01 3.59 -8.63
CA ALA A 101 -6.79 4.79 -8.92
C ALA A 101 -5.90 6.00 -9.20
N LEU A 102 -4.81 6.19 -8.43
CA LEU A 102 -3.81 7.24 -8.68
C LEU A 102 -3.12 7.05 -10.05
N GLY A 103 -2.77 5.81 -10.40
CA GLY A 103 -2.19 5.49 -11.71
C GLY A 103 -3.14 5.83 -12.86
N LEU A 104 -4.42 5.44 -12.77
CA LEU A 104 -5.42 5.80 -13.77
C LEU A 104 -5.66 7.31 -13.84
N LEU A 105 -5.64 8.03 -12.72
CA LEU A 105 -5.75 9.48 -12.66
C LEU A 105 -4.58 10.12 -13.41
N ALA A 106 -3.35 9.66 -13.17
CA ALA A 106 -2.15 10.15 -13.86
C ALA A 106 -2.23 9.91 -15.38
N ILE A 107 -2.64 8.70 -15.81
CA ILE A 107 -2.83 8.38 -17.24
C ILE A 107 -3.97 9.23 -17.84
N THR A 108 -5.07 9.42 -17.11
CA THR A 108 -6.21 10.24 -17.57
C THR A 108 -5.79 11.70 -17.72
N ALA A 109 -5.02 12.23 -16.77
CA ALA A 109 -4.47 13.58 -16.84
C ALA A 109 -3.52 13.74 -18.03
N TRP A 110 -2.65 12.76 -18.27
CA TRP A 110 -1.73 12.73 -19.40
C TRP A 110 -2.46 12.65 -20.75
N LEU A 111 -3.42 11.72 -20.88
CA LEU A 111 -4.19 11.52 -22.11
C LEU A 111 -5.08 12.73 -22.43
N GLY A 112 -5.55 13.43 -21.38
CA GLY A 112 -6.26 14.70 -21.49
C GLY A 112 -5.38 15.83 -22.03
N ASN A 113 -4.10 15.87 -21.64
CA ASN A 113 -3.13 16.83 -22.17
C ASN A 113 -2.79 16.57 -23.66
N ILE A 114 -2.87 15.32 -24.10
CA ILE A 114 -2.66 14.92 -25.51
C ILE A 114 -3.95 15.08 -26.35
N GLY A 115 -5.07 15.47 -25.73
CA GLY A 115 -6.33 15.73 -26.42
C GLY A 115 -7.06 14.49 -26.94
N LYS A 116 -6.70 13.29 -26.45
CA LYS A 116 -7.39 12.04 -26.83
C LYS A 116 -8.61 11.78 -25.94
N ASN A 117 -9.55 10.98 -26.45
CA ASN A 117 -10.82 10.71 -25.79
C ASN A 117 -10.61 9.83 -24.55
N ASN A 118 -10.82 10.40 -23.36
CA ASN A 118 -10.57 9.76 -22.07
C ASN A 118 -11.75 8.95 -21.50
N LYS A 119 -12.87 8.83 -22.23
CA LYS A 119 -14.09 8.18 -21.72
C LYS A 119 -13.88 6.72 -21.30
N MET A 120 -12.97 6.00 -21.95
CA MET A 120 -12.66 4.60 -21.65
C MET A 120 -11.95 4.41 -20.29
N LEU A 121 -11.17 5.40 -19.85
CA LEU A 121 -10.41 5.33 -18.59
C LEU A 121 -11.18 5.94 -17.40
N PHE A 122 -12.09 6.87 -17.69
CA PHE A 122 -12.90 7.52 -16.67
C PHE A 122 -13.83 6.56 -15.94
N PHE A 123 -14.45 5.62 -16.68
CA PHE A 123 -15.36 4.64 -16.07
C PHE A 123 -14.67 3.68 -15.09
N PRO A 124 -13.56 3.00 -15.46
CA PRO A 124 -12.79 2.19 -14.52
C PRO A 124 -12.28 2.97 -13.30
N MET A 125 -11.84 4.21 -13.50
CA MET A 125 -11.34 5.06 -12.41
C MET A 125 -12.43 5.40 -11.38
N VAL A 126 -13.61 5.84 -11.82
CA VAL A 126 -14.73 6.14 -10.92
C VAL A 126 -15.23 4.88 -10.23
N PHE A 127 -15.37 3.78 -10.97
CA PHE A 127 -15.81 2.51 -10.39
C PHE A 127 -14.84 2.03 -9.30
N MET A 128 -13.53 2.04 -9.55
CA MET A 128 -12.55 1.65 -8.53
C MET A 128 -12.61 2.56 -7.32
N LEU A 129 -12.66 3.89 -7.48
CA LEU A 129 -12.77 4.81 -6.35
C LEU A 129 -14.02 4.55 -5.50
N VAL A 130 -15.18 4.35 -6.13
CA VAL A 130 -16.43 4.05 -5.42
C VAL A 130 -16.34 2.69 -4.72
N ALA A 131 -15.84 1.66 -5.40
CA ALA A 131 -15.68 0.33 -4.82
C ALA A 131 -14.73 0.33 -3.61
N THR A 132 -13.62 1.05 -3.69
CA THR A 132 -12.64 1.17 -2.60
C THR A 132 -13.21 1.94 -1.41
N VAL A 133 -13.86 3.09 -1.64
CA VAL A 133 -14.48 3.88 -0.56
C VAL A 133 -15.62 3.09 0.11
N ALA A 134 -16.47 2.43 -0.67
CA ALA A 134 -17.56 1.61 -0.14
C ALA A 134 -17.02 0.43 0.70
N SER A 135 -16.00 -0.27 0.20
CA SER A 135 -15.36 -1.39 0.91
C SER A 135 -14.73 -0.95 2.24
N LEU A 136 -14.02 0.18 2.24
CA LEU A 136 -13.43 0.76 3.45
C LEU A 136 -14.51 1.23 4.44
N ALA A 137 -15.57 1.87 3.97
CA ALA A 137 -16.66 2.33 4.82
C ALA A 137 -17.41 1.16 5.51
N LEU A 138 -17.70 0.10 4.77
CA LEU A 138 -18.28 -1.12 5.33
C LEU A 138 -17.35 -1.79 6.36
N THR A 139 -16.06 -1.81 6.06
CA THR A 139 -15.03 -2.32 6.96
C THR A 139 -14.99 -1.53 8.26
N ILE A 140 -14.95 -0.19 8.20
CA ILE A 140 -14.91 0.65 9.40
C ILE A 140 -16.19 0.49 10.21
N LYS A 141 -17.37 0.51 9.57
CA LYS A 141 -18.64 0.31 10.27
C LYS A 141 -18.67 -1.02 11.02
N SER A 142 -18.22 -2.10 10.38
CA SER A 142 -18.13 -3.43 11.02
C SER A 142 -17.16 -3.44 12.21
N ASN A 143 -16.00 -2.80 12.08
CA ASN A 143 -15.02 -2.73 13.18
C ASN A 143 -15.50 -1.84 14.34
N VAL A 144 -16.15 -0.70 14.06
CA VAL A 144 -16.71 0.18 15.10
C VAL A 144 -17.84 -0.53 15.86
N LEU A 145 -18.71 -1.26 15.16
CA LEU A 145 -19.73 -2.08 15.80
C LEU A 145 -19.12 -3.18 16.68
N ALA A 146 -18.03 -3.82 16.24
CA ALA A 146 -17.31 -4.80 17.04
C ALA A 146 -16.64 -4.18 18.28
N ILE A 147 -16.14 -2.94 18.20
CA ILE A 147 -15.58 -2.19 19.34
C ILE A 147 -16.67 -1.87 20.36
N VAL A 148 -17.84 -1.40 19.90
CA VAL A 148 -18.98 -1.05 20.77
C VAL A 148 -19.58 -2.31 21.43
N ALA A 149 -19.52 -3.46 20.76
CA ALA A 149 -19.98 -4.74 21.30
C ALA A 149 -19.06 -5.32 22.40
N GLY A 150 -17.85 -4.77 22.61
CA GLY A 150 -16.98 -5.13 23.74
C GLY A 150 -16.38 -6.54 23.72
N GLY A 151 -16.23 -7.17 22.55
CA GLY A 151 -15.67 -8.52 22.41
C GLY A 151 -14.14 -8.61 22.56
N GLU A 152 -13.58 -9.83 22.49
CA GLU A 152 -12.13 -10.04 22.51
C GLU A 152 -11.46 -9.51 21.22
N GLY A 153 -10.23 -8.97 21.32
CA GLY A 153 -9.45 -8.48 20.17
C GLY A 153 -9.55 -6.98 19.86
N LEU A 154 -10.09 -6.17 20.79
CA LEU A 154 -10.30 -4.72 20.64
C LEU A 154 -9.08 -3.95 20.10
N GLY A 155 -7.87 -4.30 20.55
CA GLY A 155 -6.63 -3.64 20.11
C GLY A 155 -6.46 -3.65 18.59
N TRP A 156 -6.90 -4.74 17.95
CA TRP A 156 -6.79 -4.88 16.51
C TRP A 156 -7.93 -4.19 15.75
N CYS A 157 -9.12 -4.13 16.34
CA CYS A 157 -10.21 -3.31 15.82
C CYS A 157 -9.84 -1.81 15.83
N TYR A 158 -9.15 -1.32 16.88
CA TYR A 158 -8.65 0.06 16.91
C TYR A 158 -7.62 0.31 15.81
N ILE A 159 -6.60 -0.54 15.68
CA ILE A 159 -5.54 -0.37 14.67
C ILE A 159 -6.14 -0.39 13.25
N ARG A 160 -7.03 -1.34 12.96
CA ARG A 160 -7.70 -1.45 11.66
C ARG A 160 -8.59 -0.24 11.36
N THR A 161 -9.26 0.30 12.38
CA THR A 161 -10.11 1.49 12.23
C THR A 161 -9.26 2.72 11.95
N ILE A 162 -8.17 2.94 12.70
CA ILE A 162 -7.25 4.07 12.49
C ILE A 162 -6.66 4.01 11.07
N LEU A 163 -6.12 2.86 10.67
CA LEU A 163 -5.55 2.69 9.34
C LEU A 163 -6.61 2.81 8.23
N GLY A 164 -7.81 2.28 8.45
CA GLY A 164 -8.93 2.42 7.52
C GLY A 164 -9.37 3.86 7.34
N VAL A 165 -9.46 4.63 8.42
CA VAL A 165 -9.79 6.07 8.39
C VAL A 165 -8.70 6.85 7.63
N LEU A 166 -7.42 6.56 7.87
CA LEU A 166 -6.32 7.17 7.13
C LEU A 166 -6.41 6.89 5.62
N LEU A 167 -6.73 5.65 5.22
CA LEU A 167 -6.92 5.31 3.81
C LEU A 167 -8.14 5.99 3.19
N ILE A 168 -9.25 6.15 3.93
CA ILE A 168 -10.40 6.94 3.44
C ILE A 168 -10.02 8.40 3.26
N ALA A 169 -9.29 8.99 4.20
CA ALA A 169 -8.84 10.37 4.08
C ALA A 169 -7.99 10.56 2.81
N LEU A 170 -7.03 9.65 2.56
CA LEU A 170 -6.25 9.61 1.32
C LEU A 170 -7.14 9.45 0.08
N ALA A 171 -8.11 8.53 0.11
CA ALA A 171 -9.03 8.32 -1.00
C ALA A 171 -9.84 9.58 -1.36
N VAL A 172 -10.29 10.32 -0.34
CA VAL A 172 -11.03 11.58 -0.51
C VAL A 172 -10.13 12.67 -1.12
N VAL A 173 -8.90 12.84 -0.61
CA VAL A 173 -7.92 13.78 -1.17
C VAL A 173 -7.67 13.47 -2.65
N LEU A 174 -7.42 12.19 -2.97
CA LEU A 174 -7.21 11.74 -4.35
C LEU A 174 -8.43 11.97 -5.24
N MET A 175 -9.65 11.78 -4.71
CA MET A 175 -10.87 12.07 -5.46
C MET A 175 -10.99 13.56 -5.79
N ILE A 176 -10.68 14.44 -4.82
CA ILE A 176 -10.70 15.90 -5.02
C ILE A 176 -9.64 16.31 -6.05
N GLU A 177 -8.40 15.81 -5.92
CA GLU A 177 -7.32 16.08 -6.86
C GLU A 177 -7.63 15.55 -8.26
N GLY A 178 -8.24 14.36 -8.37
CA GLY A 178 -8.65 13.77 -9.64
C GLY A 178 -9.70 14.63 -10.35
N ILE A 179 -10.76 15.03 -9.64
CA ILE A 179 -11.80 15.90 -10.19
C ILE A 179 -11.22 17.26 -10.58
N SER A 180 -10.37 17.85 -9.72
CA SER A 180 -9.73 19.14 -9.97
C SER A 180 -8.82 19.10 -11.20
N THR A 181 -8.00 18.06 -11.32
CA THR A 181 -7.08 17.87 -12.46
C THR A 181 -7.84 17.72 -13.75
N ILE A 182 -8.90 16.89 -13.76
CA ILE A 182 -9.74 16.68 -14.94
C ILE A 182 -10.47 17.98 -15.32
N LYS A 183 -11.05 18.71 -14.36
CA LYS A 183 -11.72 20.01 -14.61
C LYS A 183 -10.77 21.06 -15.19
N LYS A 184 -9.55 21.18 -14.65
CA LYS A 184 -8.53 22.11 -15.16
C LYS A 184 -8.18 21.81 -16.63
N GLN A 185 -8.06 20.53 -16.98
CA GLN A 185 -7.77 20.12 -18.36
C GLN A 185 -8.95 20.39 -19.31
N PHE A 186 -10.18 20.10 -18.91
CA PHE A 186 -11.37 20.45 -19.71
C PHE A 186 -11.50 21.96 -19.97
N ASN A 187 -11.18 22.80 -18.99
CA ASN A 187 -11.19 24.25 -19.17
C ASN A 187 -10.06 24.72 -20.10
N LYS A 188 -8.88 24.07 -20.05
CA LYS A 188 -7.75 24.41 -20.92
C LYS A 188 -8.03 24.09 -22.39
N VAL A 189 -8.63 22.94 -22.68
CA VAL A 189 -9.05 22.54 -24.04
C VAL A 189 -10.12 23.49 -24.61
N LYS A 190 -11.00 24.05 -23.77
CA LYS A 190 -12.04 24.99 -24.19
C LYS A 190 -11.53 26.40 -24.49
N GLN A 191 -10.30 26.75 -24.10
CA GLN A 191 -9.68 28.05 -24.40
C GLN A 191 -8.77 28.02 -25.64
N THR A 192 -8.42 26.84 -26.14
CA THR A 192 -7.61 26.67 -27.36
C THR A 192 -8.44 26.59 -28.65
N HIS A 193 -9.77 26.71 -28.54
CA HIS A 193 -10.73 26.81 -29.63
C HIS A 193 -11.52 28.10 -29.50
#